data_AF-A0A1I1YF22-F1
#
_entry.id   AF-A0A1I1YF22-F1
#
_cell.length_a   1.000
_cell.length_b   1.000
_cell.length_c   1.000
_cell.angle_alpha   90.00
_cell.angle_beta   90.00
_cell.angle_gamma   90.00
#
_symmetry.space_group_name_H-M   'P 1'
#
loop_
_entity.id
_entity.type
_entity.pdbx_description
1 polymer ?
#
loop_
_entity_poly.entity_id
_entity_poly.type
_entity_poly.pdbx_seq_one_letter_code
_entity_poly.pdbx_strand_id
1 'polypeptide(L)'
;MITPDILETKEFKKGFRGYNETEVDEFLDEVKESYEVILKENDALKEKLAMYMDQLSKYSSIEDTLKETLITAQSAAEDTTNAANKKARIIVQEAELQSKQMIDKANNKVVEIRNEYEALVKEFKVFRIKFKSLLQDEIKNVDDIFSDIEIDGDSFNRATTPVTFEATGTMRMEVLEDVQEKEEINNVSSESTLVMEQDDDDVPSMTGSPEDIFNIK
;
A
#
# COMPACT_ATOMS: atom_id res chain seq x y z
N MET A 1 49.97 -63.09 -0.48
CA MET A 1 50.72 -62.26 -1.43
C MET A 1 52.19 -62.41 -1.14
N ILE A 2 53.05 -62.26 -2.16
CA ILE A 2 54.50 -62.27 -2.01
C ILE A 2 54.91 -60.85 -1.61
N THR A 3 55.66 -60.70 -0.52
CA THR A 3 56.27 -59.43 -0.12
C THR A 3 57.73 -59.40 -0.58
N PRO A 4 58.36 -58.20 -0.68
CA PRO A 4 59.78 -58.07 -1.00
C PRO A 4 60.67 -58.99 -0.13
N ASP A 5 60.36 -59.12 1.16
CA ASP A 5 61.06 -60.00 2.10
C ASP A 5 60.94 -61.50 1.75
N ILE A 6 59.82 -61.90 1.14
CA ILE A 6 59.60 -63.28 0.71
C ILE A 6 60.39 -63.57 -0.58
N LEU A 7 60.64 -62.56 -1.42
CA LEU A 7 61.49 -62.72 -2.62
C LEU A 7 62.95 -62.95 -2.23
N GLU A 8 63.44 -62.23 -1.22
CA GLU A 8 64.83 -62.32 -0.73
C GLU A 8 65.11 -63.64 0.01
N THR A 9 64.12 -64.20 0.71
CA THR A 9 64.29 -65.44 1.48
C THR A 9 63.89 -66.70 0.69
N LYS A 10 63.62 -66.57 -0.62
CA LYS A 10 63.07 -67.67 -1.42
C LYS A 10 64.14 -68.65 -1.89
N GLU A 11 64.19 -69.82 -1.27
CA GLU A 11 65.00 -70.93 -1.78
C GLU A 11 64.25 -71.80 -2.81
N PHE A 12 64.91 -72.10 -3.93
CA PHE A 12 64.42 -73.00 -4.97
C PHE A 12 65.04 -74.40 -4.86
N LYS A 13 64.27 -75.44 -5.19
CA LYS A 13 64.76 -76.83 -5.19
C LYS A 13 65.65 -77.07 -6.42
N LYS A 14 66.83 -77.66 -6.22
CA LYS A 14 67.74 -78.04 -7.32
C LYS A 14 67.23 -79.27 -8.07
N GLY A 15 67.27 -79.24 -9.40
CA GLY A 15 66.86 -80.33 -10.30
C GLY A 15 67.96 -80.66 -11.33
N PHE A 16 67.90 -81.85 -11.94
CA PHE A 16 68.94 -82.37 -12.86
C PHE A 16 69.16 -81.50 -14.12
N ARG A 17 68.21 -80.62 -14.45
CA ARG A 17 68.31 -79.50 -15.41
C ARG A 17 67.51 -78.33 -14.83
N GLY A 18 68.07 -77.12 -14.81
CA GLY A 18 67.45 -75.93 -14.22
C GLY A 18 68.03 -74.64 -14.78
N TYR A 19 67.43 -73.52 -14.38
CA TYR A 19 67.94 -72.18 -14.69
C TYR A 19 69.27 -71.92 -13.97
N ASN A 20 70.06 -70.98 -14.50
CA ASN A 20 71.30 -70.55 -13.87
C ASN A 20 70.96 -69.79 -12.58
N GLU A 21 71.47 -70.27 -11.44
CA GLU A 21 71.22 -69.68 -10.12
C GLU A 21 71.61 -68.19 -10.09
N THR A 22 72.72 -67.80 -10.72
CA THR A 22 73.19 -66.40 -10.70
C THR A 22 72.27 -65.45 -11.47
N GLU A 23 71.80 -65.85 -12.66
CA GLU A 23 70.88 -65.04 -13.46
C GLU A 23 69.49 -64.94 -12.83
N VAL A 24 69.05 -66.00 -12.13
CA VAL A 24 67.78 -65.99 -11.40
C VAL A 24 67.86 -65.05 -10.20
N ASP A 25 68.97 -65.05 -9.45
CA ASP A 25 69.16 -64.15 -8.32
C ASP A 25 69.20 -62.68 -8.77
N GLU A 26 69.95 -62.35 -9.84
CA GLU A 26 69.96 -60.99 -10.42
C GLU A 26 68.57 -60.53 -10.87
N PHE A 27 67.78 -61.41 -11.48
CA PHE A 27 66.41 -61.10 -11.86
C PHE A 27 65.48 -60.91 -10.65
N LEU A 28 65.65 -61.70 -9.58
CA LEU A 28 64.87 -61.57 -8.35
C LEU A 28 65.16 -60.25 -7.63
N ASP A 29 66.40 -59.76 -7.69
CA ASP A 29 66.77 -58.44 -7.17
C ASP A 29 66.05 -57.31 -7.95
N GLU A 30 66.02 -57.38 -9.28
CA GLU A 30 65.29 -56.41 -10.12
C GLU A 30 63.77 -56.47 -9.88
N VAL A 31 63.22 -57.67 -9.73
CA VAL A 31 61.81 -57.88 -9.37
C VAL A 31 61.53 -57.31 -7.98
N LYS A 32 62.42 -57.48 -7.01
CA LYS A 32 62.27 -56.93 -5.66
C LYS A 32 62.23 -55.40 -5.70
N GLU A 33 63.19 -54.76 -6.37
CA GLU A 33 63.26 -53.31 -6.48
C GLU A 33 62.00 -52.72 -7.14
N SER A 34 61.58 -53.30 -8.27
CA SER A 34 60.35 -52.87 -8.95
C SER A 34 59.09 -53.08 -8.09
N TYR A 35 59.02 -54.16 -7.32
CA TYR A 35 57.90 -54.42 -6.41
C TYR A 35 57.85 -53.42 -5.25
N GLU A 36 59.00 -53.03 -4.69
CA GLU A 36 59.09 -51.99 -3.66
C GLU A 36 58.63 -50.62 -4.16
N VAL A 37 58.99 -50.27 -5.40
CA VAL A 37 58.52 -49.02 -6.05
C VAL A 37 57.00 -49.04 -6.17
N ILE A 38 56.43 -50.14 -6.68
CA ILE A 38 54.97 -50.29 -6.83
C ILE A 38 54.25 -50.20 -5.48
N LEU A 39 54.81 -50.80 -4.42
CA LEU A 39 54.22 -50.72 -3.07
C LEU A 39 54.21 -49.28 -2.55
N LYS A 40 55.33 -48.56 -2.68
CA LYS A 40 55.41 -47.14 -2.28
C LYS A 40 54.41 -46.27 -3.06
N GLU A 41 54.30 -46.48 -4.37
CA GLU A 41 53.32 -45.78 -5.19
C GLU A 41 51.88 -46.12 -4.78
N ASN A 42 51.60 -47.39 -4.48
CA ASN A 42 50.28 -47.83 -4.04
C ASN A 42 49.88 -47.17 -2.72
N ASP A 43 50.81 -47.09 -1.76
CA ASP A 43 50.56 -46.45 -0.48
C ASP A 43 50.37 -44.93 -0.63
N ALA A 44 51.19 -44.27 -1.46
CA ALA A 44 51.02 -42.85 -1.78
C ALA A 44 49.68 -42.55 -2.49
N LEU A 45 49.22 -43.45 -3.37
CA LEU A 45 47.92 -43.34 -4.03
C LEU A 45 46.77 -43.55 -3.05
N LYS A 46 46.88 -44.50 -2.13
CA LYS A 46 45.88 -44.72 -1.06
C LYS A 46 45.77 -43.50 -0.14
N GLU A 47 46.90 -42.90 0.22
CA GLU A 47 46.91 -41.67 1.04
C GLU A 47 46.22 -40.52 0.31
N LYS A 48 46.57 -40.28 -0.96
CA LYS A 48 45.87 -39.27 -1.79
C LYS A 48 44.38 -39.54 -1.91
N LEU A 49 43.98 -40.80 -2.10
CA LEU A 49 42.58 -41.19 -2.19
C LEU A 49 41.84 -40.90 -0.88
N ALA A 50 42.45 -41.21 0.27
CA ALA A 50 41.88 -40.87 1.58
C ALA A 50 41.73 -39.35 1.75
N MET A 51 42.74 -38.56 1.35
CA MET A 51 42.66 -37.10 1.38
C MET A 51 41.53 -36.55 0.49
N TYR A 52 41.38 -37.06 -0.73
CA TYR A 52 40.31 -36.62 -1.63
C TYR A 52 38.92 -37.05 -1.13
N MET A 53 38.78 -38.23 -0.53
CA MET A 53 37.51 -38.64 0.08
C MET A 53 37.12 -37.74 1.25
N ASP A 54 38.06 -37.32 2.09
CA ASP A 54 37.81 -36.35 3.17
C ASP A 54 37.40 -34.98 2.62
N GLN A 55 38.08 -34.49 1.58
CA GLN A 55 37.69 -33.24 0.90
C GLN A 55 36.30 -33.33 0.29
N LEU A 56 35.97 -34.44 -0.37
CA LEU A 56 34.65 -34.64 -0.96
C LEU A 56 33.56 -34.66 0.12
N SER A 57 33.81 -35.32 1.25
CA SER A 57 32.89 -35.32 2.39
C SER A 57 32.66 -33.90 2.93
N LYS A 58 33.72 -33.11 3.06
CA LYS A 58 33.61 -31.69 3.46
C LYS A 58 32.78 -30.89 2.47
N TYR A 59 33.03 -31.02 1.17
CA TYR A 59 32.24 -30.32 0.15
C TYR A 59 30.78 -30.74 0.17
N SER A 60 30.47 -32.03 0.34
CA SER A 60 29.09 -32.51 0.49
C SER A 60 28.40 -31.85 1.69
N SER A 61 29.07 -31.77 2.84
CA SER A 61 28.48 -31.15 4.04
C SER A 61 28.23 -29.63 3.87
N ILE A 62 29.12 -28.95 3.13
CA ILE A 62 28.96 -27.53 2.79
C ILE A 62 27.78 -27.35 1.83
N GLU A 63 27.65 -28.21 0.82
CA GLU A 63 26.55 -28.18 -0.12
C GLU A 63 25.20 -28.37 0.58
N ASP A 64 25.10 -29.33 1.50
CA ASP A 64 23.89 -29.58 2.28
C ASP A 64 23.53 -28.38 3.17
N THR A 65 24.52 -27.81 3.86
CA THR A 65 24.33 -26.61 4.69
C THR A 65 23.90 -25.42 3.84
N LEU A 66 24.48 -25.25 2.64
CA LEU A 66 24.13 -24.18 1.73
C LEU A 66 22.70 -24.34 1.23
N LYS A 67 22.28 -25.55 0.83
CA LYS A 67 20.90 -25.85 0.42
C LYS A 67 19.91 -25.52 1.54
N GLU A 68 20.16 -25.96 2.76
CA GLU A 68 19.30 -25.68 3.91
C GLU A 68 19.20 -24.18 4.20
N THR A 69 20.34 -23.48 4.12
CA THR A 69 20.38 -22.01 4.29
C THR A 69 19.57 -21.31 3.20
N LEU A 70 19.64 -21.78 1.96
CA LEU A 70 18.92 -21.21 0.82
C LEU A 70 17.41 -21.40 0.95
N ILE A 71 16.98 -22.60 1.37
CA ILE A 71 15.57 -22.89 1.67
C ILE A 71 15.07 -22.01 2.81
N THR A 72 15.85 -21.88 3.88
CA THR A 72 15.49 -21.04 5.02
C THR A 72 15.39 -19.57 4.62
N ALA A 73 16.34 -19.07 3.82
CA ALA A 73 16.32 -17.70 3.31
C ALA A 73 15.11 -17.44 2.41
N GLN A 74 14.77 -18.40 1.53
CA GLN A 74 13.58 -18.31 0.69
C GLN A 74 12.30 -18.27 1.53
N SER A 75 12.14 -19.18 2.50
CA SER A 75 10.98 -19.19 3.41
C SER A 75 10.86 -17.88 4.18
N ALA A 76 11.98 -17.35 4.70
CA ALA A 76 11.96 -16.08 5.43
C ALA A 76 11.57 -14.90 4.52
N ALA A 77 12.02 -14.90 3.25
CA ALA A 77 11.62 -13.89 2.28
C ALA A 77 10.12 -13.99 1.93
N GLU A 78 9.62 -15.20 1.69
CA GLU A 78 8.19 -15.45 1.44
C GLU A 78 7.33 -15.03 2.64
N ASP A 79 7.71 -15.39 3.86
CA ASP A 79 7.01 -14.99 5.08
C ASP A 79 6.99 -13.46 5.25
N THR A 80 8.12 -12.81 4.97
CA THR A 80 8.23 -11.34 5.06
C THR A 80 7.34 -10.66 4.04
N THR A 81 7.34 -11.12 2.78
CA THR A 81 6.48 -10.57 1.73
C THR A 81 5.00 -10.82 2.01
N ASN A 82 4.63 -12.02 2.47
CA ASN A 82 3.26 -12.34 2.87
C ASN A 82 2.78 -11.47 4.04
N ALA A 83 3.62 -11.26 5.06
CA ALA A 83 3.30 -10.38 6.18
C ALA A 83 3.14 -8.92 5.74
N ALA A 84 4.02 -8.43 4.87
CA ALA A 84 3.94 -7.09 4.30
C ALA A 84 2.66 -6.90 3.48
N ASN A 85 2.33 -7.84 2.60
CA ASN A 85 1.11 -7.83 1.80
C ASN A 85 -0.15 -7.84 2.66
N LYS A 86 -0.18 -8.66 3.72
CA LYS A 86 -1.30 -8.69 4.67
C LYS A 86 -1.46 -7.36 5.39
N LYS A 87 -0.37 -6.77 5.88
CA LYS A 87 -0.38 -5.44 6.51
C LYS A 87 -0.86 -4.36 5.55
N ALA A 88 -0.37 -4.37 4.31
CA ALA A 88 -0.79 -3.42 3.29
C ALA A 88 -2.30 -3.51 3.03
N ARG A 89 -2.85 -4.72 2.89
CA ARG A 89 -4.31 -4.92 2.74
C ARG A 89 -5.11 -4.37 3.91
N ILE A 90 -4.65 -4.61 5.14
CA ILE A 90 -5.30 -4.08 6.36
C ILE A 90 -5.28 -2.56 6.35
N ILE A 91 -4.13 -1.94 6.04
CA ILE A 91 -4.00 -0.48 5.99
C ILE A 91 -4.96 0.12 4.95
N VAL A 92 -5.05 -0.47 3.76
CA VAL A 92 -5.97 -0.01 2.71
C VAL A 92 -7.42 -0.13 3.18
N GLN A 93 -7.81 -1.29 3.74
CA GLN A 93 -9.17 -1.49 4.24
C GLN A 93 -9.53 -0.54 5.39
N GLU A 94 -8.57 -0.27 6.30
CA GLU A 94 -8.76 0.66 7.40
C GLU A 94 -8.90 2.10 6.88
N ALA A 95 -8.07 2.50 5.92
CA ALA A 95 -8.15 3.82 5.28
C ALA A 95 -9.48 4.01 4.55
N GLU A 96 -9.96 2.99 3.82
CA GLU A 96 -11.26 3.01 3.16
C GLU A 96 -12.41 3.14 4.16
N LEU A 97 -12.37 2.38 5.27
CA LEU A 97 -13.37 2.48 6.34
C LEU A 97 -13.38 3.86 6.99
N GLN A 98 -12.20 4.39 7.34
CA GLN A 98 -12.07 5.73 7.94
C GLN A 98 -12.55 6.82 6.98
N SER A 99 -12.22 6.72 5.70
CA SER A 99 -12.70 7.64 4.66
C SER A 99 -14.22 7.63 4.57
N LYS A 100 -14.83 6.45 4.52
CA LYS A 100 -16.30 6.31 4.51
C LYS A 100 -16.93 6.95 5.75
N GLN A 101 -16.40 6.66 6.94
CA GLN A 101 -16.87 7.27 8.19
C GLN A 101 -16.74 8.80 8.19
N MET A 102 -15.67 9.34 7.58
CA MET A 102 -15.47 10.78 7.46
C MET A 102 -16.51 11.42 6.54
N ILE A 103 -16.78 10.79 5.39
CA ILE A 103 -17.81 11.24 4.44
C ILE A 103 -19.19 11.20 5.10
N ASP A 104 -19.52 10.12 5.80
CA ASP A 104 -20.80 9.98 6.49
C ASP A 104 -20.98 11.06 7.57
N LYS A 105 -19.92 11.34 8.36
CA LYS A 105 -19.91 12.45 9.33
C LYS A 105 -20.11 13.81 8.67
N ALA A 106 -19.42 14.07 7.56
CA ALA A 106 -19.56 15.32 6.82
C ALA A 106 -20.99 15.50 6.28
N ASN A 107 -21.56 14.45 5.68
CA ASN A 107 -22.93 14.45 5.18
C ASN A 107 -23.94 14.72 6.31
N ASN A 108 -23.79 14.04 7.44
CA ASN A 108 -24.63 14.29 8.62
C ASN A 108 -24.52 15.74 9.10
N LYS A 109 -23.32 16.33 9.08
CA LYS A 109 -23.13 17.72 9.47
C LYS A 109 -23.77 18.70 8.48
N VAL A 110 -23.73 18.40 7.18
CA VAL A 110 -24.42 19.19 6.15
C VAL A 110 -25.94 19.17 6.40
N VAL A 111 -26.51 18.01 6.69
CA VAL A 111 -27.95 17.88 7.00
C VAL A 111 -28.30 18.67 8.27
N GLU A 112 -27.48 18.56 9.32
CA GLU A 112 -27.66 19.31 10.57
C GLU A 112 -27.66 20.83 10.32
N ILE A 113 -26.64 21.35 9.63
CA ILE A 113 -26.54 22.79 9.29
C ILE A 113 -27.72 23.25 8.45
N ARG A 114 -28.19 22.43 7.49
CA ARG A 114 -29.35 22.76 6.68
C ARG A 114 -30.61 22.89 7.54
N ASN A 115 -30.82 21.97 8.46
CA ASN A 115 -31.96 22.01 9.38
C ASN A 115 -31.89 23.24 10.32
N GLU A 116 -30.70 23.56 10.85
CA GLU A 116 -30.47 24.77 11.64
C GLU A 116 -30.77 26.04 10.83
N TYR A 117 -30.31 26.10 9.58
CA TYR A 117 -30.59 27.22 8.68
C TYR A 117 -32.08 27.39 8.42
N GLU A 118 -32.79 26.30 8.10
CA GLU A 118 -34.24 26.34 7.87
C GLU A 118 -35.01 26.79 9.12
N ALA A 119 -34.57 26.36 10.32
CA ALA A 119 -35.15 26.80 11.58
C ALA A 119 -34.91 28.31 11.81
N LEU A 120 -33.68 28.79 11.57
CA LEU A 120 -33.32 30.20 11.70
C LEU A 120 -34.13 31.08 10.74
N VAL A 121 -34.32 30.65 9.49
CA VAL A 121 -35.13 31.37 8.51
C VAL A 121 -36.59 31.47 8.97
N LYS A 122 -37.15 30.40 9.55
CA LYS A 122 -38.51 30.42 10.11
C LYS A 122 -38.60 31.40 11.29
N GLU A 123 -37.65 31.36 12.20
CA GLU A 123 -37.58 32.28 13.34
C GLU A 123 -37.48 33.74 12.88
N PHE A 124 -36.62 34.01 11.89
CA PHE A 124 -36.47 35.35 11.31
C PHE A 124 -37.75 35.84 10.63
N LYS A 125 -38.47 34.96 9.91
CA LYS A 125 -39.79 35.30 9.33
C LYS A 125 -40.79 35.69 10.42
N VAL A 126 -40.86 34.94 11.51
CA VAL A 126 -41.73 35.25 12.66
C VAL A 126 -41.33 36.58 13.30
N PHE A 127 -40.04 36.80 13.54
CA PHE A 127 -39.52 38.06 14.05
C PHE A 127 -39.90 39.23 13.14
N ARG A 128 -39.70 39.12 11.82
CA ARG A 128 -40.06 40.15 10.84
C ARG A 128 -41.53 40.52 10.91
N ILE A 129 -42.43 39.53 10.98
CA ILE A 129 -43.88 39.77 11.08
C ILE A 129 -44.21 40.51 12.38
N LYS A 130 -43.68 40.03 13.52
CA LYS A 130 -43.91 40.66 14.83
C LYS A 130 -43.39 42.10 14.86
N PHE A 131 -42.17 42.32 14.38
CA PHE A 131 -41.55 43.64 14.34
C PHE A 131 -42.31 44.61 13.44
N LYS A 132 -42.76 44.16 12.26
CA LYS A 132 -43.61 44.96 11.38
C LYS A 132 -44.94 45.33 12.04
N SER A 133 -45.59 44.37 12.71
CA SER A 133 -46.84 44.63 13.44
C SER A 133 -46.63 45.69 14.53
N LEU A 134 -45.59 45.54 15.34
CA LEU A 134 -45.25 46.51 16.39
C LEU A 134 -45.06 47.91 15.82
N LEU A 135 -44.29 48.07 14.74
CA LEU A 135 -44.11 49.38 14.11
C LEU A 135 -45.42 49.95 13.55
N GLN A 136 -46.27 49.12 12.95
CA GLN A 136 -47.57 49.55 12.46
C GLN A 136 -48.52 49.98 13.59
N ASP A 137 -48.46 49.28 14.73
CA ASP A 137 -49.25 49.62 15.91
C ASP A 137 -48.75 50.92 16.55
N GLU A 138 -47.43 51.15 16.62
CA GLU A 138 -46.85 52.42 17.09
C GLU A 138 -47.18 53.58 16.14
N ILE A 139 -47.14 53.36 14.82
CA ILE A 139 -47.55 54.39 13.84
C ILE A 139 -49.02 54.76 14.04
N LYS A 140 -49.92 53.76 14.14
CA LYS A 140 -51.35 54.01 14.41
C LYS A 140 -51.55 54.75 15.73
N ASN A 141 -50.83 54.37 16.78
CA ASN A 141 -50.91 55.04 18.07
C ASN A 141 -50.50 56.51 17.96
N VAL A 142 -49.42 56.82 17.24
CA VAL A 142 -49.06 58.22 16.94
C VAL A 142 -50.18 58.90 16.15
N ASP A 143 -50.65 58.32 15.05
CA ASP A 143 -51.73 58.91 14.24
C ASP A 143 -53.00 59.16 15.08
N ASP A 144 -53.36 58.25 15.99
CA ASP A 144 -54.49 58.36 16.92
C ASP A 144 -54.25 59.47 17.95
N ILE A 145 -53.06 59.57 18.57
CA ILE A 145 -52.71 60.63 19.52
C ILE A 145 -52.79 62.02 18.85
N PHE A 146 -52.38 62.11 17.60
CA PHE A 146 -52.37 63.36 16.84
C PHE A 146 -53.66 63.59 16.02
N SER A 147 -54.65 62.70 16.11
CA SER A 147 -55.89 62.79 15.33
C SER A 147 -56.76 64.02 15.67
N ASP A 148 -56.68 64.50 16.91
CA ASP A 148 -57.36 65.71 17.39
C ASP A 148 -56.54 67.00 17.19
N ILE A 149 -55.31 66.88 16.68
CA ILE A 149 -54.49 68.04 16.33
C ILE A 149 -54.85 68.43 14.90
N GLU A 150 -55.84 69.32 14.78
CA GLU A 150 -56.03 70.10 13.56
C GLU A 150 -54.70 70.81 13.25
N ILE A 151 -53.99 70.36 12.21
CA ILE A 151 -52.95 71.15 11.59
C ILE A 151 -53.69 72.30 10.91
N ASP A 152 -53.91 73.38 11.65
CA ASP A 152 -54.34 74.65 11.10
C ASP A 152 -53.21 75.18 10.21
N GLY A 153 -53.24 74.77 8.95
CA GLY A 153 -52.22 75.04 7.93
C GLY A 153 -52.12 76.51 7.53
N ASP A 154 -52.96 77.39 8.10
CA ASP A 154 -53.00 78.82 7.75
C ASP A 154 -52.34 79.76 8.79
N SER A 155 -51.84 79.24 9.91
CA SER A 155 -51.31 80.10 10.99
C SER A 155 -49.77 80.10 11.15
N PHE A 156 -49.01 79.23 10.47
CA PHE A 156 -47.56 79.10 10.69
C PHE A 156 -46.67 79.88 9.70
N ASN A 157 -47.23 80.47 8.65
CA ASN A 157 -46.47 81.27 7.67
C ASN A 157 -46.39 82.76 8.01
N ARG A 158 -46.15 83.10 9.27
CA ARG A 158 -45.83 84.49 9.65
C ARG A 158 -44.52 84.56 10.41
N ALA A 159 -43.48 84.81 9.61
CA ALA A 159 -42.11 85.18 9.97
C ALA A 159 -41.22 84.04 10.51
N THR A 160 -40.34 83.52 9.66
CA THR A 160 -38.88 83.70 9.75
C THR A 160 -38.18 83.06 8.53
N THR A 161 -37.01 83.59 8.19
CA THR A 161 -36.18 83.37 6.99
C THR A 161 -35.94 81.89 6.60
N PRO A 162 -35.75 81.59 5.31
CA PRO A 162 -35.52 80.21 4.86
C PRO A 162 -34.17 79.70 5.37
N VAL A 163 -34.18 78.70 6.24
CA VAL A 163 -33.01 77.89 6.56
C VAL A 163 -32.97 76.77 5.53
N THR A 164 -31.89 76.71 4.74
CA THR A 164 -31.63 75.62 3.80
C THR A 164 -31.40 74.32 4.56
N PHE A 165 -32.24 73.32 4.33
CA PHE A 165 -32.08 71.96 4.84
C PHE A 165 -31.35 71.11 3.79
N GLU A 166 -30.13 70.68 4.08
CA GLU A 166 -29.42 69.67 3.28
C GLU A 166 -29.92 68.28 3.67
N ALA A 167 -30.71 67.66 2.79
CA ALA A 167 -31.17 66.28 2.97
C ALA A 167 -30.04 65.29 2.62
N THR A 168 -29.18 64.94 3.58
CA THR A 168 -28.16 63.89 3.42
C THR A 168 -28.62 62.51 3.90
N GLY A 169 -29.87 62.14 3.65
CA GLY A 169 -30.42 60.89 4.21
C GLY A 169 -31.60 60.31 3.46
N THR A 170 -31.43 59.95 2.18
CA THR A 170 -32.35 59.03 1.51
C THR A 170 -31.91 57.59 1.80
N MET A 171 -32.62 56.89 2.68
CA MET A 171 -32.57 55.42 2.67
C MET A 171 -33.39 54.93 1.48
N ARG A 172 -32.68 54.55 0.42
CA ARG A 172 -33.26 53.89 -0.75
C ARG A 172 -33.78 52.52 -0.31
N MET A 173 -35.10 52.38 -0.22
CA MET A 173 -35.75 51.08 -0.12
C MET A 173 -35.63 50.42 -1.50
N GLU A 174 -34.68 49.49 -1.67
CA GLU A 174 -34.74 48.57 -2.79
C GLU A 174 -35.96 47.68 -2.60
N VAL A 175 -36.93 47.84 -3.49
CA VAL A 175 -38.00 46.87 -3.69
C VAL A 175 -37.32 45.63 -4.24
N LEU A 176 -37.07 44.65 -3.38
CA LEU A 176 -36.79 43.28 -3.83
C LEU A 176 -38.06 42.81 -4.53
N GLU A 177 -37.99 42.68 -5.85
CA GLU A 177 -39.03 42.07 -6.67
C GLU A 177 -39.43 40.73 -6.06
N ASP A 178 -40.74 40.49 -5.97
CA ASP A 178 -41.31 39.22 -5.57
C ASP A 178 -40.73 38.10 -6.45
N VAL A 179 -39.81 37.32 -5.88
CA VAL A 179 -39.47 36.02 -6.44
C VAL A 179 -40.66 35.10 -6.16
N GLN A 180 -41.60 35.06 -7.11
CA GLN A 180 -42.51 33.94 -7.24
C GLN A 180 -41.69 32.70 -7.61
N GLU A 181 -41.18 31.99 -6.61
CA GLU A 181 -40.66 30.64 -6.81
C GLU A 181 -41.85 29.71 -7.02
N LYS A 182 -42.02 29.27 -8.28
CA LYS A 182 -42.94 28.19 -8.64
C LYS A 182 -42.52 26.93 -7.91
N GLU A 183 -43.46 26.30 -7.22
CA GLU A 183 -43.32 24.92 -6.78
C GLU A 183 -43.19 24.02 -8.03
N GLU A 184 -42.00 23.44 -8.24
CA GLU A 184 -41.86 22.20 -8.99
C GLU A 184 -41.36 21.12 -8.03
N ILE A 185 -42.30 20.30 -7.56
CA ILE A 185 -42.02 19.06 -6.85
C ILE A 185 -41.49 18.08 -7.89
N ASN A 186 -40.17 18.00 -8.07
CA ASN A 186 -39.57 16.87 -8.78
C ASN A 186 -39.17 15.80 -7.77
N ASN A 187 -40.08 14.83 -7.64
CA ASN A 187 -39.87 13.56 -6.97
C ASN A 187 -38.86 12.73 -7.78
N VAL A 188 -37.57 12.77 -7.42
CA VAL A 188 -36.59 11.80 -7.93
C VAL A 188 -36.46 10.68 -6.92
N SER A 189 -37.28 9.65 -7.14
CA SER A 189 -37.07 8.32 -6.62
C SER A 189 -35.71 7.82 -7.10
N SER A 190 -34.81 7.52 -6.18
CA SER A 190 -33.50 6.93 -6.48
C SER A 190 -33.69 5.43 -6.70
N GLU A 191 -33.99 5.04 -7.93
CA GLU A 191 -33.80 3.67 -8.39
C GLU A 191 -32.67 3.70 -9.43
N SER A 192 -31.46 3.37 -8.99
CA SER A 192 -30.32 3.12 -9.88
C SER A 192 -30.07 1.62 -9.91
N THR A 193 -30.80 0.95 -10.79
CA THR A 193 -30.49 -0.39 -11.26
C THR A 193 -29.25 -0.28 -12.15
N LEU A 194 -28.14 -0.86 -11.69
CA LEU A 194 -26.92 -1.02 -12.47
C LEU A 194 -27.05 -2.33 -13.26
N VAL A 195 -27.46 -2.22 -14.54
CA VAL A 195 -27.36 -3.34 -15.50
C VAL A 195 -26.02 -3.21 -16.21
N MET A 196 -25.22 -4.26 -16.08
CA MET A 196 -24.00 -4.50 -16.84
C MET A 196 -24.37 -5.09 -18.21
N GLU A 197 -23.81 -4.55 -19.29
CA GLU A 197 -23.52 -5.23 -20.57
C GLU A 197 -22.64 -4.25 -21.37
N GLN A 198 -21.32 -4.48 -21.36
CA GLN A 198 -20.53 -5.17 -22.40
C GLN A 198 -20.46 -4.37 -23.71
N ASP A 199 -19.33 -3.68 -23.90
CA ASP A 199 -18.75 -3.47 -25.22
C ASP A 199 -17.24 -3.69 -25.12
N ASP A 200 -16.77 -4.58 -25.99
CA ASP A 200 -15.41 -5.03 -26.19
C ASP A 200 -14.51 -3.87 -26.62
N ASP A 201 -13.36 -3.70 -25.97
CA ASP A 201 -12.16 -3.16 -26.60
C ASP A 201 -10.91 -3.61 -25.83
N ASP A 202 -9.97 -4.15 -26.60
CA ASP A 202 -8.74 -4.85 -26.21
C ASP A 202 -7.89 -4.11 -25.15
N VAL A 203 -7.73 -4.74 -23.98
CA VAL A 203 -6.65 -4.42 -23.03
C VAL A 203 -5.60 -5.54 -23.12
N PRO A 204 -4.35 -5.25 -23.54
CA PRO A 204 -3.34 -6.29 -23.64
C PRO A 204 -2.97 -6.81 -22.26
N SER A 205 -3.07 -8.14 -22.07
CA SER A 205 -2.67 -8.83 -20.85
C SER A 205 -1.17 -8.67 -20.61
N MET A 206 -0.76 -7.80 -19.70
CA MET A 206 0.60 -7.78 -19.17
C MET A 206 0.71 -8.83 -18.06
N THR A 207 0.73 -10.09 -18.44
CA THR A 207 1.19 -11.20 -17.58
C THR A 207 2.70 -11.32 -17.76
N GLY A 208 3.46 -10.46 -17.08
CA GLY A 208 4.90 -10.65 -16.93
C GLY A 208 5.14 -11.76 -15.92
N SER A 209 5.74 -12.87 -16.35
CA SER A 209 6.21 -13.92 -15.45
C SER A 209 7.45 -13.40 -14.71
N PRO A 210 7.71 -13.80 -13.45
CA PRO A 210 8.91 -13.38 -12.72
C PRO A 210 10.26 -13.66 -13.42
N GLU A 211 10.26 -14.43 -14.51
CA GLU A 211 11.44 -14.75 -15.34
C GLU A 211 11.91 -13.59 -16.23
N ASP A 212 11.09 -12.56 -16.46
CA ASP A 212 11.40 -11.46 -17.39
C ASP A 212 12.42 -10.44 -16.84
N ILE A 213 12.81 -10.55 -15.56
CA ILE A 213 13.75 -9.61 -14.90
C ILE A 213 15.22 -9.88 -15.28
N PHE A 214 15.56 -11.09 -15.76
CA PHE A 214 16.96 -11.49 -15.98
C PHE A 214 17.48 -11.33 -17.42
N ASN A 215 16.69 -10.79 -18.34
CA ASN A 215 17.08 -10.70 -19.75
C ASN A 215 17.34 -9.26 -20.22
N ILE A 216 18.34 -8.62 -19.62
CA ILE A 216 18.94 -7.40 -20.17
C ILE A 216 20.30 -7.80 -20.78
N LYS A 217 20.35 -7.79 -22.12
CA LYS A 217 21.60 -7.77 -22.90
C LYS A 217 22.13 -6.35 -23.01
#